data_AF-A0A3B9DP40-F1
#
_entry.id   AF-A0A3B9DP40-F1
#
_cell.length_a   1.000
_cell.length_b   1.000
_cell.length_c   1.000
_cell.angle_alpha   90.00
_cell.angle_beta   90.00
_cell.angle_gamma   90.00
#
_symmetry.space_group_name_H-M   'P 1'
#
loop_
_entity.id
_entity.type
_entity.pdbx_description
1 polymer ?
#
loop_
_entity_poly.entity_id
_entity_poly.type
_entity_poly.pdbx_seq_one_letter_code
_entity_poly.pdbx_strand_id
1 'polypeptide(L)'
;SALGGLLAAMGFPIPFTLLGATLAALVVGFPLYVMAIRAVFDTVDRRFEEVSWTLGVPKLPTFRRIALPLALPGIAAGAVLAFARSLGEFGATVVLAGNMEGQTRTIALAVYSLLESPSGQGATWTLVIASVMLSLVALLGFERLTRWQRRRIEDHHGGR
;
A
#
# COMPACT_ATOMS: atom_id res chain seq x y z
N SER A 1 4.14 1.14 29.70
CA SER A 1 4.75 2.48 29.56
C SER A 1 3.78 3.55 30.02
N ALA A 2 4.27 4.62 30.66
CA ALA A 2 3.43 5.71 31.19
C ALA A 2 2.45 6.32 30.17
N LEU A 3 2.83 6.31 28.88
CA LEU A 3 1.98 6.72 27.77
C LEU A 3 0.73 5.83 27.61
N GLY A 4 0.85 4.51 27.80
CA GLY A 4 -0.26 3.56 27.68
C GLY A 4 -1.32 3.71 28.77
N GLY A 5 -0.92 4.12 29.99
CA GLY A 5 -1.87 4.40 31.08
C GLY A 5 -2.65 5.69 30.86
N LEU A 6 -2.03 6.71 30.27
CA LEU A 6 -2.63 8.02 30.04
C LEU A 6 -3.67 7.99 28.89
N LEU A 7 -3.45 7.11 27.90
CA LEU A 7 -4.40 6.87 26.80
C LEU A 7 -5.56 5.95 27.21
N ALA A 8 -5.32 4.99 28.11
CA ALA A 8 -6.39 4.17 28.70
C ALA A 8 -7.38 5.00 29.53
N ALA A 9 -6.91 6.07 30.20
CA ALA A 9 -7.75 7.01 30.94
C ALA A 9 -8.69 7.85 30.05
N MET A 10 -8.40 7.94 28.74
CA MET A 10 -9.25 8.64 27.75
C MET A 10 -10.25 7.72 27.03
N GLY A 11 -10.39 6.46 27.44
CA GLY A 11 -11.42 5.54 26.93
C GLY A 11 -11.13 4.92 25.55
N PHE A 12 -9.92 5.10 25.00
CA PHE A 12 -9.48 4.46 23.76
C PHE A 12 -8.34 3.46 24.04
N PRO A 13 -8.64 2.17 24.29
CA PRO A 13 -7.60 1.15 24.35
C PRO A 13 -6.96 1.00 22.96
N ILE A 14 -5.77 1.57 22.76
CA ILE A 14 -5.01 1.50 21.51
C ILE A 14 -4.31 0.13 21.33
N PRO A 15 -3.76 -0.51 22.38
CA PRO A 15 -3.27 -1.88 22.26
C PRO A 15 -4.44 -2.84 22.07
N PHE A 16 -4.27 -3.84 21.20
CA PHE A 16 -5.25 -4.91 20.94
C PHE A 16 -6.55 -4.47 20.26
N THR A 17 -6.54 -3.37 19.49
CA THR A 17 -7.71 -2.92 18.71
C THR A 17 -7.43 -2.77 17.22
N LEU A 18 -8.50 -2.86 16.43
CA LEU A 18 -8.49 -2.67 14.98
C LEU A 18 -7.99 -1.26 14.60
N LEU A 19 -8.22 -0.27 15.47
CA LEU A 19 -7.68 1.09 15.36
C LEU A 19 -6.16 1.13 15.54
N GLY A 20 -5.63 0.45 16.56
CA GLY A 20 -4.18 0.33 16.76
C GLY A 20 -3.48 -0.35 15.58
N ALA A 21 -4.07 -1.42 15.04
CA ALA A 21 -3.57 -2.10 13.85
C ALA A 21 -3.59 -1.19 12.60
N THR A 22 -4.68 -0.42 12.40
CA THR A 22 -4.81 0.50 11.26
C THR A 22 -3.80 1.65 11.34
N LEU A 23 -3.57 2.20 12.53
CA LEU A 23 -2.57 3.26 12.75
C LEU A 23 -1.15 2.75 12.53
N ALA A 24 -0.81 1.54 13.01
CA ALA A 24 0.48 0.93 12.75
C ALA A 24 0.73 0.73 11.24
N ALA A 25 -0.26 0.16 10.54
CA ALA A 25 -0.29 0.01 9.09
C ALA A 25 -0.08 1.34 8.35
N LEU A 26 -0.75 2.40 8.81
CA LEU A 26 -0.62 3.74 8.24
C LEU A 26 0.80 4.28 8.42
N VAL A 27 1.36 4.22 9.63
CA VAL A 27 2.71 4.73 9.92
C VAL A 27 3.77 4.04 9.08
N VAL A 28 3.66 2.72 8.87
CA VAL A 28 4.63 1.99 8.04
C VAL A 28 4.40 2.18 6.54
N GLY A 29 3.14 2.24 6.08
CA GLY A 29 2.81 2.43 4.67
C GLY A 29 2.98 3.88 4.18
N PHE A 30 2.91 4.86 5.08
CA PHE A 30 2.87 6.28 4.73
C PHE A 30 4.12 6.79 3.98
N PRO A 31 5.37 6.50 4.40
CA PRO A 31 6.56 6.98 3.69
C PRO A 31 6.62 6.47 2.25
N LEU A 32 6.26 5.19 2.05
CA LEU A 32 6.23 4.57 0.73
C LEU A 32 5.14 5.21 -0.16
N TYR A 33 3.96 5.46 0.41
CA TYR A 33 2.87 6.12 -0.30
C TYR A 33 3.23 7.55 -0.74
N VAL A 34 3.84 8.34 0.15
CA VAL A 34 4.29 9.71 -0.17
C VAL A 34 5.34 9.71 -1.27
N MET A 35 6.31 8.78 -1.21
CA MET A 35 7.33 8.64 -2.25
C MET A 35 6.72 8.27 -3.60
N ALA A 36 5.75 7.36 -3.62
CA ALA A 36 5.02 6.99 -4.84
C ALA A 36 4.24 8.16 -5.43
N ILE A 37 3.51 8.91 -4.60
CA ILE A 37 2.77 10.10 -5.04
C ILE A 37 3.73 11.13 -5.66
N ARG A 38 4.85 11.43 -4.98
CA ARG A 38 5.83 12.39 -5.48
C ARG A 38 6.38 11.97 -6.84
N ALA A 39 6.79 10.70 -6.97
CA ALA A 39 7.31 10.18 -8.23
C ALA A 39 6.30 10.30 -9.37
N VAL A 40 5.00 10.09 -9.09
CA VAL A 40 3.94 10.23 -10.10
C VAL A 40 3.78 11.68 -10.53
N PHE A 41 3.76 12.64 -9.60
CA PHE A 41 3.68 14.05 -9.97
C PHE A 41 4.91 14.53 -10.76
N ASP A 42 6.09 13.97 -10.51
CA ASP A 42 7.29 14.26 -11.31
C ASP A 42 7.18 13.76 -12.77
N THR A 43 6.27 12.82 -13.06
CA THR A 43 6.01 12.35 -14.45
C THR A 43 4.96 13.16 -15.20
N VAL A 44 4.19 14.04 -14.51
CA VAL A 44 3.16 14.86 -15.16
C VAL A 44 3.83 16.01 -15.91
N ASP A 45 3.58 16.11 -17.23
CA ASP A 45 4.15 17.18 -18.05
C ASP A 45 3.56 18.55 -17.63
N ARG A 46 4.45 19.44 -17.17
CA ARG A 46 4.11 20.82 -16.76
C ARG A 46 3.52 21.65 -17.88
N ARG A 47 3.73 21.28 -19.16
CA ARG A 47 3.16 21.99 -20.32
C ARG A 47 1.64 22.07 -20.26
N PHE A 48 0.97 21.03 -19.73
CA PHE A 48 -0.49 21.07 -19.56
C PHE A 48 -0.93 22.14 -18.56
N GLU A 49 -0.18 22.33 -17.48
CA GLU A 49 -0.46 23.38 -16.49
C GLU A 49 -0.17 24.78 -17.04
N GLU A 50 0.94 24.93 -17.78
CA GLU A 50 1.35 26.18 -18.41
C GLU A 50 0.30 26.67 -19.42
N VAL A 51 -0.22 25.77 -20.27
CA VAL A 51 -1.32 26.09 -21.21
C VAL A 51 -2.57 26.55 -20.47
N SER A 52 -2.93 25.89 -19.36
CA SER A 52 -4.07 26.29 -18.52
C SER A 52 -3.87 27.69 -17.93
N TRP A 53 -2.66 28.03 -17.48
CA TRP A 53 -2.34 29.36 -16.97
C TRP A 53 -2.37 30.43 -18.07
N THR A 54 -1.93 30.12 -19.29
CA THR A 54 -2.05 31.04 -20.44
C THR A 54 -3.51 31.34 -20.79
N LEU A 55 -4.43 30.41 -20.53
CA LEU A 55 -5.88 30.61 -20.66
C LEU A 55 -6.51 31.39 -19.49
N GLY A 56 -5.70 31.89 -18.54
CA GLY A 56 -6.16 32.68 -17.39
C GLY A 56 -6.73 31.84 -16.24
N VAL A 57 -6.57 30.51 -16.27
CA VAL A 57 -7.08 29.62 -15.21
C VAL A 57 -6.12 29.65 -14.01
N PRO A 58 -6.59 29.86 -12.77
CA PRO A 58 -5.72 29.88 -11.60
C PRO A 58 -5.20 28.48 -11.21
N LYS A 59 -4.17 28.43 -10.37
CA LYS A 59 -3.42 27.20 -10.03
C LYS A 59 -4.29 26.07 -9.45
N LEU A 60 -5.23 26.39 -8.56
CA LEU A 60 -6.03 25.36 -7.88
C LEU A 60 -7.02 24.63 -8.84
N PRO A 61 -7.76 25.33 -9.71
CA PRO A 61 -8.53 24.69 -10.78
C PRO A 61 -7.66 23.91 -11.77
N THR A 62 -6.49 24.44 -12.17
CA THR A 62 -5.52 23.74 -13.03
C THR A 62 -5.11 22.41 -12.39
N PHE A 63 -4.70 22.43 -11.12
CA PHE A 63 -4.33 21.21 -10.39
C PHE A 63 -5.47 20.17 -10.37
N ARG A 64 -6.69 20.60 -10.01
CA ARG A 64 -7.84 19.67 -9.91
C ARG A 64 -8.31 19.11 -11.25
N ARG A 65 -8.21 19.88 -12.33
CA ARG A 65 -8.72 19.49 -13.65
C ARG A 65 -7.69 18.81 -14.55
N ILE A 66 -6.40 19.02 -14.28
CA ILE A 66 -5.30 18.56 -15.14
C ILE A 66 -4.37 17.65 -14.34
N ALA A 67 -3.61 18.21 -13.39
CA ALA A 67 -2.56 17.47 -12.70
C ALA A 67 -3.09 16.27 -11.90
N LEU A 68 -4.17 16.46 -11.14
CA LEU A 68 -4.77 15.42 -10.31
C LEU A 68 -5.32 14.23 -11.12
N PRO A 69 -6.16 14.41 -12.17
CA PRO A 69 -6.64 13.29 -12.98
C PRO A 69 -5.51 12.59 -13.77
N LEU A 70 -4.49 13.33 -14.21
CA LEU A 70 -3.30 12.74 -14.86
C LEU A 70 -2.48 11.89 -13.88
N ALA A 71 -2.34 12.32 -12.62
CA ALA A 71 -1.65 11.59 -11.58
C ALA A 71 -2.47 10.43 -10.97
N LEU A 72 -3.79 10.42 -11.15
CA LEU A 72 -4.71 9.49 -10.47
C LEU A 72 -4.35 8.00 -10.65
N PRO A 73 -4.01 7.51 -11.87
CA PRO A 73 -3.63 6.11 -12.05
C PRO A 73 -2.36 5.74 -11.26
N GLY A 74 -1.39 6.66 -11.20
CA GLY A 74 -0.15 6.47 -10.45
C GLY A 74 -0.38 6.53 -8.93
N ILE A 75 -1.23 7.44 -8.46
CA ILE A 75 -1.64 7.51 -7.05
C ILE A 75 -2.31 6.20 -6.63
N ALA A 76 -3.20 5.65 -7.46
CA ALA A 76 -3.84 4.36 -7.21
C ALA A 76 -2.83 3.21 -7.13
N ALA A 77 -1.85 3.17 -8.05
CA ALA A 77 -0.76 2.19 -8.00
C ALA A 77 0.09 2.33 -6.72
N GLY A 78 0.42 3.56 -6.32
CA GLY A 78 1.11 3.84 -5.07
C GLY A 78 0.34 3.40 -3.83
N ALA A 79 -0.98 3.58 -3.82
CA ALA A 79 -1.85 3.12 -2.75
C ALA A 79 -1.85 1.58 -2.63
N VAL A 80 -1.92 0.87 -3.75
CA VAL A 80 -1.83 -0.60 -3.79
C VAL A 80 -0.48 -1.10 -3.25
N LEU A 81 0.62 -0.45 -3.62
CA LEU A 81 1.96 -0.79 -3.12
C LEU A 81 2.10 -0.55 -1.62
N ALA A 82 1.62 0.60 -1.12
CA ALA A 82 1.61 0.91 0.30
C ALA A 82 0.76 -0.09 1.10
N PHE A 83 -0.40 -0.49 0.56
CA PHE A 83 -1.25 -1.52 1.13
C PHE A 83 -0.55 -2.89 1.18
N ALA A 84 0.05 -3.33 0.07
CA ALA A 84 0.80 -4.58 0.01
C ALA A 84 1.97 -4.59 1.00
N ARG A 85 2.68 -3.46 1.16
CA ARG A 85 3.76 -3.33 2.13
C ARG A 85 3.26 -3.44 3.57
N SER A 86 2.15 -2.79 3.87
CA SER A 86 1.49 -2.83 5.17
C SER A 86 1.01 -4.25 5.53
N LEU A 87 0.48 -5.02 4.57
CA LEU A 87 0.15 -6.44 4.78
C LEU A 87 1.37 -7.29 5.14
N GLY A 88 2.55 -6.95 4.62
CA GLY A 88 3.81 -7.63 4.94
C GLY A 88 4.41 -7.24 6.30
N GLU A 89 3.89 -6.21 6.96
CA GLU A 89 4.36 -5.75 8.28
C GLU A 89 3.69 -6.52 9.40
N PHE A 90 4.22 -7.72 9.62
CA PHE A 90 3.79 -8.63 10.66
C PHE A 90 4.21 -8.18 12.07
N GLY A 91 5.41 -7.60 12.21
CA GLY A 91 6.03 -7.31 13.51
C GLY A 91 5.33 -6.21 14.29
N ALA A 92 4.96 -5.11 13.63
CA ALA A 92 4.24 -4.01 14.29
C ALA A 92 2.83 -4.44 14.73
N THR A 93 2.12 -5.24 13.92
CA THR A 93 0.78 -5.72 14.24
C THR A 93 0.76 -6.76 15.36
N VAL A 94 1.74 -7.68 15.42
CA VAL A 94 1.86 -8.61 16.57
C VAL A 94 2.09 -7.84 17.88
N VAL A 95 2.98 -6.84 17.87
CA VAL A 95 3.33 -6.07 19.06
C VAL A 95 2.18 -5.15 19.52
N LEU A 96 1.41 -4.57 18.59
CA LEU A 96 0.31 -3.67 18.93
C LEU A 96 -1.05 -4.35 19.07
N ALA A 97 -1.40 -5.32 18.22
CA ALA A 97 -2.73 -5.92 18.16
C ALA A 97 -2.83 -7.28 18.90
N GLY A 98 -1.70 -7.89 19.24
CA GLY A 98 -1.64 -9.21 19.89
C GLY A 98 -2.20 -10.36 19.05
N ASN A 99 -2.28 -11.53 19.67
CA ASN A 99 -2.78 -12.76 19.04
C ASN A 99 -4.03 -13.30 19.76
N MET A 100 -5.15 -12.58 19.67
CA MET A 100 -6.42 -13.06 20.21
C MET A 100 -7.26 -13.72 19.10
N GLU A 101 -7.47 -15.02 19.21
CA GLU A 101 -8.34 -15.80 18.32
C GLU A 101 -9.73 -15.16 18.22
N GLY A 102 -10.16 -14.85 17.00
CA GLY A 102 -11.49 -14.30 16.72
C GLY A 102 -11.67 -12.80 16.90
N GLN A 103 -10.70 -12.06 17.43
CA GLN A 103 -10.81 -10.58 17.61
C GLN A 103 -9.71 -9.79 16.91
N THR A 104 -8.44 -10.19 17.05
CA THR A 104 -7.30 -9.44 16.50
C THR A 104 -6.36 -10.30 15.65
N ARG A 105 -6.69 -11.59 15.47
CA ARG A 105 -5.89 -12.52 14.67
C ARG A 105 -5.98 -12.18 13.18
N THR A 106 -4.92 -11.58 12.65
CA THR A 106 -4.75 -11.39 11.20
C THR A 106 -4.28 -12.69 10.53
N ILE A 107 -4.44 -12.79 9.21
CA ILE A 107 -4.04 -13.97 8.41
C ILE A 107 -2.56 -14.33 8.65
N ALA A 108 -1.69 -13.33 8.79
CA ALA A 108 -0.26 -13.54 9.05
C ALA A 108 0.01 -14.16 10.44
N LEU A 109 -0.77 -13.77 11.47
CA LEU A 109 -0.65 -14.35 12.83
C LEU A 109 -1.11 -15.80 12.87
N ALA A 110 -2.16 -16.12 12.11
CA ALA A 110 -2.60 -17.50 11.95
C ALA A 110 -1.48 -18.36 11.35
N VAL A 111 -0.83 -17.90 10.28
CA VAL A 111 0.30 -18.62 9.64
C VAL A 111 1.48 -18.81 10.61
N TYR A 112 1.89 -17.77 11.35
CA TYR A 112 2.96 -17.87 12.34
C TYR A 112 2.66 -18.87 13.47
N SER A 113 1.45 -18.82 14.03
CA SER A 113 1.05 -19.76 15.11
C SER A 113 0.97 -21.23 14.65
N LEU A 114 0.65 -21.46 13.37
CA LEU A 114 0.63 -22.80 12.77
C LEU A 114 2.05 -23.31 12.48
N LEU A 115 3.01 -22.40 12.26
CA LEU A 115 4.44 -22.72 12.11
C LEU A 115 5.10 -23.15 13.42
N GLU A 116 4.69 -22.58 14.55
CA GLU A 116 5.19 -22.94 15.89
C GLU A 116 4.59 -24.24 16.47
N SER A 117 3.53 -24.79 15.86
CA SER A 117 2.93 -26.06 16.31
C SER A 117 3.71 -27.29 15.80
N PRO A 118 4.10 -28.24 16.69
CA PRO A 118 4.99 -29.36 16.33
C PRO A 118 4.44 -30.35 15.28
N SER A 119 3.14 -30.34 14.99
CA SER A 119 2.47 -31.24 14.04
C SER A 119 2.37 -30.69 12.61
N GLY A 120 2.92 -29.50 12.31
CA GLY A 120 2.62 -28.73 11.10
C GLY A 120 3.61 -28.80 9.93
N GLN A 121 4.69 -29.60 9.99
CA GLN A 121 5.79 -29.55 9.00
C GLN A 121 5.33 -29.65 7.53
N GLY A 122 4.30 -30.45 7.21
CA GLY A 122 3.75 -30.53 5.86
C GLY A 122 2.94 -29.30 5.44
N ALA A 123 2.18 -28.70 6.36
CA ALA A 123 1.37 -27.51 6.11
C ALA A 123 2.26 -26.26 5.95
N THR A 124 3.35 -26.17 6.72
CA THR A 124 4.39 -25.14 6.61
C THR A 124 4.95 -25.02 5.21
N TRP A 125 5.45 -26.12 4.63
CA TRP A 125 6.02 -26.12 3.28
C TRP A 125 4.99 -25.74 2.21
N THR A 126 3.74 -26.20 2.37
CA THR A 126 2.64 -25.85 1.45
C THR A 126 2.37 -24.35 1.45
N LEU A 127 2.32 -23.72 2.63
CA LEU A 127 2.10 -22.27 2.76
C LEU A 127 3.29 -21.45 2.25
N VAL A 128 4.52 -21.91 2.48
CA VAL A 128 5.74 -21.27 1.96
C VAL A 128 5.76 -21.32 0.44
N ILE A 129 5.55 -22.49 -0.15
CA ILE A 129 5.51 -22.67 -1.61
C ILE A 129 4.37 -21.85 -2.21
N ALA A 130 3.18 -21.86 -1.61
CA ALA A 130 2.06 -21.05 -2.07
C ALA A 130 2.38 -19.54 -2.03
N SER A 131 3.05 -19.06 -0.98
CA SER A 131 3.46 -17.64 -0.86
C SER A 131 4.51 -17.25 -1.89
N VAL A 132 5.50 -18.13 -2.14
CA VAL A 132 6.52 -17.92 -3.19
C VAL A 132 5.86 -17.89 -4.57
N MET A 133 4.98 -18.84 -4.87
CA MET A 133 4.27 -18.91 -6.15
C MET A 133 3.37 -17.70 -6.36
N LEU A 134 2.62 -17.28 -5.33
CA LEU A 134 1.80 -16.07 -5.38
C LEU A 134 2.65 -14.82 -5.65
N SER A 135 3.81 -14.71 -5.00
CA SER A 135 4.74 -13.59 -5.20
C SER A 135 5.32 -13.58 -6.62
N LEU A 136 5.68 -14.75 -7.15
CA LEU A 136 6.19 -14.90 -8.52
C LEU A 136 5.11 -14.51 -9.55
N VAL A 137 3.87 -14.96 -9.36
CA VAL A 137 2.74 -14.63 -10.23
C VAL A 137 2.42 -13.15 -10.17
N ALA A 138 2.42 -12.54 -8.99
CA ALA A 138 2.21 -11.10 -8.83
C ALA A 138 3.31 -10.28 -9.54
N LEU A 139 4.58 -10.67 -9.40
CA LEU A 139 5.71 -10.02 -10.06
C LEU A 139 5.61 -10.12 -11.58
N LEU A 140 5.39 -11.33 -12.11
CA LEU A 140 5.24 -11.57 -13.55
C LEU A 140 4.01 -10.85 -14.12
N GLY A 141 2.91 -10.80 -13.36
CA GLY A 141 1.69 -10.07 -13.69
C GLY A 141 1.94 -8.56 -13.75
N PHE A 142 2.63 -8.01 -12.75
CA PHE A 142 3.00 -6.59 -12.72
C PHE A 142 3.93 -6.21 -13.88
N GLU A 143 4.93 -7.03 -14.18
CA GLU A 143 5.81 -6.81 -15.34
C GLU A 143 5.07 -6.90 -16.68
N ARG A 144 4.10 -7.82 -16.82
CA ARG A 144 3.29 -7.93 -18.03
C ARG A 144 2.36 -6.73 -18.18
N LEU A 145 1.72 -6.29 -17.11
CA LEU A 145 0.83 -5.14 -17.10
C LEU A 145 1.58 -3.84 -17.43
N THR A 146 2.73 -3.63 -16.79
CA THR A 146 3.59 -2.45 -17.06
C THR A 146 4.12 -2.48 -18.49
N ARG A 147 4.56 -3.63 -19.01
CA ARG A 147 4.97 -3.77 -20.42
C ARG A 147 3.83 -3.51 -21.40
N TRP A 148 2.62 -3.96 -21.09
CA TRP A 148 1.43 -3.72 -21.91
C TRP A 148 1.03 -2.24 -21.92
N GLN A 149 1.06 -1.57 -20.76
CA GLN A 149 0.82 -0.13 -20.65
C GLN A 149 1.85 0.68 -21.45
N ARG A 150 3.13 0.30 -21.39
CA ARG A 150 4.21 0.97 -22.13
C ARG A 150 4.01 0.87 -23.65
N ARG A 151 3.67 -0.32 -24.14
CA ARG A 151 3.36 -0.55 -25.57
C ARG A 151 2.18 0.29 -26.06
N ARG A 152 1.10 0.39 -25.26
CA ARG A 152 -0.06 1.21 -25.63
C ARG A 152 0.22 2.71 -25.71
N ILE A 153 1.18 3.20 -24.93
CA ILE A 153 1.60 4.61 -24.95
C ILE A 153 2.53 4.88 -26.14
N GLU A 154 3.42 3.94 -26.47
CA GLU A 154 4.30 4.00 -27.65
C GLU A 154 3.49 3.97 -28.96
N ASP A 155 2.44 3.15 -29.05
CA ASP A 155 1.57 3.05 -30.24
C ASP A 155 0.77 4.35 -30.53
N HIS A 156 0.57 5.24 -29.55
CA HIS A 156 -0.10 6.53 -29.76
C HIS A 156 0.83 7.65 -30.26
N HIS A 157 2.16 7.47 -30.23
CA HIS A 157 3.13 8.47 -30.72
C HIS A 157 3.80 8.08 -32.06
N GLY A 158 3.57 6.86 -32.56
CA GLY A 158 4.10 6.40 -33.86
C GLY A 158 3.23 6.71 -35.07
N GLY A 159 2.16 7.50 -34.90
CA GLY A 159 1.13 7.71 -35.93
C GLY A 159 0.61 9.13 -36.02
N ARG A 160 1.49 10.12 -36.11
CA ARG A 160 1.38 11.37 -36.91
C ARG A 160 2.44 12.39 -36.51
#